data_AF-A0A5N9HF26-F1
#
_entry.id   AF-A0A5N9HF26-F1
#
_cell.length_a   1.000
_cell.length_b   1.000
_cell.length_c   1.000
_cell.angle_alpha   90.00
_cell.angle_beta   90.00
_cell.angle_gamma   90.00
#
_symmetry.space_group_name_H-M   'P 1'
#
loop_
_entity.id
_entity.type
_entity.pdbx_description
1 polymer ?
#
loop_
_entity_poly.entity_id
_entity_poly.type
_entity_poly.pdbx_seq_one_letter_code
_entity_poly.pdbx_strand_id
1 'polypeptide(L)'
;MPTQNSQEQLIEALEETVSDAFEYLTGEGLASHAKVGDRGAWKVLCHMIYWHQTTTDGIESVVSGGDPRQFEAASDEANDRIIESISGKTVEELPREVREIQGRVPTPVHSIPDPSSTVFIGMNRA
;
A
#
# COMPACT_ATOMS: atom_id res chain seq x y z
N MET A 1 11.81 9.96 17.92
CA MET A 1 12.80 9.73 16.86
C MET A 1 13.20 8.27 16.91
N PRO A 2 12.71 7.42 15.99
CA PRO A 2 13.28 6.09 15.81
C PRO A 2 14.75 6.23 15.42
N THR A 3 15.60 5.32 15.91
CA THR A 3 17.01 5.26 15.50
C THR A 3 17.10 4.66 14.09
N GLN A 4 18.16 4.94 13.33
CA GLN A 4 18.37 4.37 11.99
C GLN A 4 18.22 2.84 11.98
N ASN A 5 18.73 2.17 13.02
CA ASN A 5 18.60 0.72 13.19
C ASN A 5 17.13 0.28 13.33
N SER A 6 16.28 1.05 14.02
CA SER A 6 14.85 0.76 14.09
C SER A 6 14.09 1.05 12.79
N GLN A 7 14.57 1.98 11.97
CA GLN A 7 13.97 2.26 10.66
C GLN A 7 14.30 1.16 9.66
N GLU A 8 15.56 0.72 9.60
CA GLU A 8 15.99 -0.43 8.77
C GLU A 8 15.21 -1.69 9.15
N GLN A 9 15.05 -1.98 10.44
CA GLN A 9 14.23 -3.10 10.92
C GLN A 9 12.76 -3.01 10.49
N LEU A 10 12.18 -1.80 10.49
CA LEU A 10 10.78 -1.60 10.05
C LEU A 10 10.63 -1.81 8.53
N ILE A 11 11.64 -1.41 7.74
CA ILE A 11 11.66 -1.61 6.29
C ILE A 11 11.81 -3.11 5.98
N GLU A 12 12.76 -3.80 6.62
CA GLU A 12 12.94 -5.25 6.47
C GLU A 12 11.67 -6.01 6.84
N ALA A 13 11.04 -5.68 7.98
CA ALA A 13 9.80 -6.32 8.40
C ALA A 13 8.64 -6.06 7.42
N LEU A 14 8.57 -4.87 6.83
CA LEU A 14 7.58 -4.56 5.78
C LEU A 14 7.85 -5.40 4.52
N GLU A 15 9.10 -5.47 4.05
CA GLU A 15 9.48 -6.25 2.88
C GLU A 15 9.20 -7.75 3.07
N GLU A 16 9.53 -8.30 4.24
CA GLU A 16 9.22 -9.69 4.61
C GLU A 16 7.70 -9.93 4.62
N THR A 17 6.94 -9.09 5.32
CA THR A 17 5.47 -9.22 5.41
C THR A 17 4.81 -9.15 4.03
N VAL A 18 5.28 -8.25 3.17
CA VAL A 18 4.77 -8.11 1.81
C VAL A 18 5.14 -9.31 0.96
N SER A 19 6.35 -9.84 1.09
CA SER A 19 6.79 -11.06 0.41
C SER A 19 5.93 -12.27 0.81
N ASP A 20 5.72 -12.50 2.11
CA ASP A 20 4.90 -13.59 2.65
C ASP A 20 3.45 -13.48 2.18
N ALA A 21 2.89 -12.27 2.21
CA ALA A 21 1.54 -12.02 1.72
C ALA A 21 1.42 -12.34 0.23
N PHE A 22 2.43 -12.03 -0.60
CA PHE A 22 2.43 -12.42 -2.00
C PHE A 22 2.57 -13.91 -2.21
N GLU A 23 3.46 -14.57 -1.50
CA GLU A 23 3.62 -16.02 -1.61
C GLU A 23 2.30 -16.73 -1.33
N TYR A 24 1.58 -16.30 -0.28
CA TYR A 24 0.25 -16.80 0.00
C TYR A 24 -0.76 -16.45 -1.12
N LEU A 25 -0.91 -15.17 -1.47
CA LEU A 25 -1.92 -14.68 -2.41
C LEU A 25 -1.70 -15.15 -3.86
N THR A 26 -0.50 -15.61 -4.21
CA THR A 26 -0.15 -16.19 -5.53
C THR A 26 0.02 -17.70 -5.53
N GLY A 27 0.02 -18.32 -4.35
CA GLY A 27 0.04 -19.76 -4.16
C GLY A 27 -1.30 -20.28 -3.68
N GLU A 28 -1.33 -20.84 -2.47
CA GLU A 28 -2.52 -21.48 -1.88
C GLU A 28 -3.72 -20.54 -1.74
N GLY A 29 -3.46 -19.24 -1.56
CA GLY A 29 -4.49 -18.20 -1.45
C GLY A 29 -5.29 -17.97 -2.73
N LEU A 30 -4.75 -18.29 -3.93
CA LEU A 30 -5.50 -18.21 -5.19
C LEU A 30 -6.64 -19.23 -5.26
N ALA A 31 -6.39 -20.44 -4.75
CA ALA A 31 -7.38 -21.51 -4.70
C ALA A 31 -8.31 -21.37 -3.48
N SER A 32 -8.01 -20.45 -2.57
CA SER A 32 -8.79 -20.23 -1.36
C SER A 32 -10.13 -19.57 -1.67
N HIS A 33 -11.18 -20.15 -1.11
CA HIS A 33 -12.52 -19.54 -1.11
C HIS A 33 -12.77 -18.70 0.16
N ALA A 34 -11.76 -18.53 1.02
CA ALA A 34 -11.88 -17.68 2.20
C ALA A 34 -12.09 -16.23 1.78
N LYS A 35 -13.08 -15.58 2.41
CA LYS A 35 -13.41 -14.17 2.19
C LYS A 35 -13.68 -13.48 3.52
N VAL A 36 -13.23 -12.23 3.65
CA VAL A 36 -13.69 -11.34 4.72
C VAL A 36 -14.82 -10.49 4.13
N GLY A 37 -16.08 -10.84 4.45
CA GLY A 37 -17.24 -10.30 3.74
C GLY A 37 -17.24 -10.78 2.28
N ASP A 38 -17.19 -9.84 1.33
CA ASP A 38 -17.10 -10.12 -0.11
C ASP A 38 -15.66 -10.06 -0.65
N ARG A 39 -14.67 -9.81 0.21
CA ARG A 39 -13.26 -9.59 -0.14
C ARG A 39 -12.51 -10.92 -0.26
N GLY A 40 -12.34 -11.41 -1.49
CA GLY A 40 -11.40 -12.48 -1.84
C GLY A 40 -10.01 -11.94 -2.25
N ALA A 41 -9.10 -12.83 -2.65
CA ALA A 41 -7.71 -12.50 -3.00
C ALA A 41 -7.58 -11.33 -3.97
N TRP A 42 -8.42 -11.28 -5.01
CA TRP A 42 -8.42 -10.18 -5.99
C TRP A 42 -8.70 -8.80 -5.36
N LYS A 43 -9.72 -8.68 -4.48
CA LYS A 43 -10.03 -7.41 -3.81
C LYS A 43 -8.92 -6.99 -2.84
N VAL A 44 -8.31 -7.97 -2.15
CA VAL A 44 -7.16 -7.70 -1.26
C VAL A 44 -5.98 -7.13 -2.05
N LEU A 45 -5.65 -7.74 -3.19
CA LEU A 45 -4.57 -7.25 -4.06
C LEU A 45 -4.87 -5.85 -4.62
N CYS A 46 -6.11 -5.56 -5.00
CA CYS A 46 -6.52 -4.21 -5.42
C CYS A 46 -6.29 -3.16 -4.32
N HIS A 47 -6.65 -3.48 -3.07
CA HIS A 47 -6.38 -2.60 -1.94
C HIS A 47 -4.89 -2.41 -1.70
N MET A 48 -4.08 -3.48 -1.82
CA MET A 48 -2.63 -3.37 -1.67
C MET A 48 -2.04 -2.42 -2.72
N ILE A 49 -2.45 -2.51 -3.99
CA ILE A 49 -2.01 -1.57 -5.05
C ILE A 49 -2.30 -0.13 -4.62
N TYR A 50 -3.54 0.15 -4.25
CA TYR A 50 -3.96 1.50 -3.87
C TYR A 50 -3.17 2.04 -2.68
N TRP A 51 -3.13 1.30 -1.58
CA TRP A 51 -2.53 1.80 -0.35
C TRP A 51 -1.01 1.90 -0.45
N HIS A 52 -0.32 0.99 -1.16
CA HIS A 52 1.10 1.13 -1.39
C HIS A 52 1.39 2.33 -2.30
N GLN A 53 0.68 2.48 -3.41
CA GLN A 53 0.90 3.59 -4.33
C GLN A 53 0.64 4.93 -3.64
N THR A 54 -0.51 5.04 -2.95
CA THR A 54 -0.88 6.27 -2.27
C THR A 54 0.15 6.59 -1.19
N THR A 55 0.58 5.57 -0.42
CA THR A 55 1.66 5.67 0.59
C THR A 55 2.96 6.23 0.02
N THR A 56 3.45 5.61 -1.04
CA THR A 56 4.67 6.03 -1.74
C THR A 56 4.55 7.47 -2.24
N ASP A 57 3.45 7.83 -2.92
CA ASP A 57 3.22 9.18 -3.42
C ASP A 57 3.22 10.23 -2.29
N GLY A 58 2.63 9.90 -1.13
CA GLY A 58 2.60 10.79 0.03
C GLY A 58 3.98 11.01 0.64
N ILE A 59 4.79 9.95 0.76
CA ILE A 59 6.18 10.06 1.23
C ILE A 59 7.00 10.89 0.23
N GLU A 60 6.92 10.59 -1.07
CA GLU A 60 7.62 11.32 -2.13
C GLU A 60 7.26 12.82 -2.10
N SER A 61 5.99 13.16 -1.92
CA SER A 61 5.54 14.56 -1.77
C SER A 61 6.24 15.25 -0.60
N VAL A 62 6.17 14.67 0.61
CA VAL A 62 6.76 15.26 1.82
C VAL A 62 8.29 15.36 1.72
N VAL A 63 8.97 14.33 1.18
CA VAL A 63 10.41 14.33 0.95
C VAL A 63 10.82 15.48 0.02
N SER A 64 9.99 15.79 -0.99
CA SER A 64 10.22 16.89 -1.93
C SER A 64 9.83 18.28 -1.39
N GLY A 65 9.36 18.37 -0.13
CA GLY A 65 8.87 19.61 0.49
C GLY A 65 7.43 19.99 0.13
N GLY A 66 6.67 19.06 -0.47
CA GLY A 66 5.25 19.20 -0.74
C GLY A 66 4.36 18.83 0.45
N ASP A 67 3.05 19.01 0.27
CA ASP A 67 2.06 18.68 1.29
C ASP A 67 1.79 17.17 1.38
N PRO A 68 1.38 16.66 2.55
CA PRO A 68 0.87 15.30 2.70
C PRO A 68 -0.30 15.05 1.75
N ARG A 69 -0.42 13.82 1.24
CA ARG A 69 -1.55 13.45 0.37
C ARG A 69 -2.87 13.61 1.13
N GLN A 70 -3.76 14.40 0.56
CA GLN A 70 -5.12 14.57 1.07
C GLN A 70 -6.05 13.53 0.47
N PHE A 71 -6.95 12.99 1.30
CA PHE A 71 -7.94 12.02 0.87
C PHE A 71 -9.36 12.46 1.26
N GLU A 72 -10.19 12.76 0.25
CA GLU A 72 -11.54 13.34 0.41
C GLU A 72 -12.66 12.32 0.61
N ALA A 73 -12.38 11.04 0.40
CA ALA A 73 -13.37 9.97 0.49
C ALA A 73 -13.28 9.26 1.86
N ALA A 74 -14.36 8.61 2.28
CA ALA A 74 -14.24 7.59 3.32
C ALA A 74 -13.37 6.43 2.78
N SER A 75 -12.60 5.75 3.64
CA SER A 75 -11.69 4.67 3.19
C SER A 75 -12.39 3.60 2.35
N ASP A 76 -13.67 3.32 2.60
CA ASP A 76 -14.46 2.38 1.80
C ASP A 76 -14.78 2.92 0.40
N GLU A 77 -15.06 4.21 0.27
CA GLU A 77 -15.26 4.85 -1.05
C GLU A 77 -13.94 4.89 -1.85
N ALA A 78 -12.80 5.03 -1.17
CA ALA A 78 -11.47 4.87 -1.78
C ALA A 78 -11.30 3.48 -2.40
N ASN A 79 -11.64 2.47 -1.59
CA ASN A 79 -11.51 1.07 -1.93
C ASN A 79 -12.42 0.71 -3.12
N ASP A 80 -13.64 1.25 -3.17
CA ASP A 80 -14.55 1.03 -4.29
C ASP A 80 -14.05 1.68 -5.59
N ARG A 81 -13.53 2.92 -5.51
CA ARG A 81 -12.95 3.61 -6.69
C ARG A 81 -11.73 2.89 -7.24
N ILE A 82 -10.85 2.34 -6.39
CA ILE A 82 -9.72 1.57 -6.91
C ILE A 82 -10.19 0.26 -7.54
N ILE A 83 -11.13 -0.45 -6.89
CA ILE A 83 -11.72 -1.67 -7.45
C ILE A 83 -12.27 -1.41 -8.85
N GLU A 84 -12.96 -0.29 -9.05
CA GLU A 84 -13.46 0.13 -10.37
C GLU A 84 -12.31 0.40 -11.35
N SER A 85 -11.26 1.13 -10.94
CA SER A 85 -10.11 1.43 -11.81
C SER A 85 -9.28 0.20 -12.21
N ILE A 86 -9.30 -0.86 -11.41
CA ILE A 86 -8.53 -2.10 -11.58
C ILE A 86 -9.40 -3.24 -12.15
N SER A 87 -10.71 -3.02 -12.35
CA SER A 87 -11.68 -4.08 -12.68
C SER A 87 -11.37 -4.87 -13.97
N GLY A 88 -10.50 -4.35 -14.84
CA GLY A 88 -10.04 -5.03 -16.06
C GLY A 88 -8.86 -5.99 -15.87
N LYS A 89 -8.23 -6.03 -14.69
CA LYS A 89 -7.03 -6.83 -14.41
C LYS A 89 -7.36 -8.17 -13.75
N THR A 90 -6.62 -9.21 -14.09
CA THR A 90 -6.78 -10.54 -13.49
C THR A 90 -6.00 -10.67 -12.19
N VAL A 91 -6.36 -11.66 -11.36
CA VAL A 91 -5.69 -11.90 -10.07
C VAL A 91 -4.21 -12.28 -10.23
N GLU A 92 -3.82 -12.77 -11.40
CA GLU A 92 -2.43 -13.12 -11.75
C GLU A 92 -1.59 -11.89 -12.14
N GLU A 93 -2.23 -10.81 -12.59
CA GLU A 93 -1.55 -9.57 -13.00
C GLU A 93 -1.24 -8.67 -11.80
N LEU A 94 -2.14 -8.63 -10.81
CA LEU A 94 -2.01 -7.73 -9.64
C LEU A 94 -0.75 -7.95 -8.79
N PRO A 95 -0.28 -9.18 -8.51
CA PRO A 95 0.89 -9.41 -7.67
C PRO A 95 2.16 -8.79 -8.26
N ARG A 96 2.29 -8.81 -9.59
CA ARG A 96 3.41 -8.16 -10.27
C ARG A 96 3.39 -6.65 -10.02
N GLU A 97 2.23 -6.04 -10.19
CA GLU A 97 2.05 -4.60 -10.00
C GLU A 97 2.30 -4.17 -8.55
N VAL A 98 1.82 -4.93 -7.57
CA VAL A 98 2.13 -4.58 -6.18
C VAL A 98 3.62 -4.74 -5.88
N ARG A 99 4.31 -5.74 -6.43
CA ARG A 99 5.79 -5.85 -6.29
C ARG A 99 6.51 -4.65 -6.89
N GLU A 100 6.08 -4.18 -8.06
CA GLU A 100 6.65 -3.00 -8.71
C GLU A 100 6.45 -1.74 -7.84
N ILE A 101 5.29 -1.58 -7.21
CA ILE A 101 5.01 -0.47 -6.30
C ILE A 101 5.82 -0.61 -4.99
N GLN A 102 5.85 -1.81 -4.40
CA GLN A 102 6.62 -2.08 -3.17
C GLN A 102 8.10 -1.79 -3.37
N GLY A 103 8.68 -2.17 -4.52
CA GLY A 103 10.08 -1.89 -4.83
C GLY A 103 10.43 -0.39 -4.86
N ARG A 104 9.42 0.49 -4.97
CA ARG A 104 9.60 1.94 -4.90
C ARG A 104 9.55 2.50 -3.48
N VAL A 105 9.04 1.76 -2.49
CA VAL A 105 8.82 2.25 -1.11
C VAL A 105 10.13 2.51 -0.34
N PRO A 106 11.18 1.67 -0.40
CA PRO A 106 12.36 1.86 0.44
C PRO A 106 13.08 3.20 0.22
N THR A 107 13.24 3.63 -1.05
CA THR A 107 13.94 4.87 -1.40
C THR A 107 13.36 6.14 -0.76
N PRO A 108 12.06 6.46 -0.92
CA PRO A 108 11.45 7.62 -0.29
C PRO A 108 11.37 7.46 1.24
N VAL A 109 11.18 6.26 1.78
CA VAL A 109 11.21 6.03 3.24
C VAL A 109 12.58 6.35 3.82
N HIS A 110 13.68 5.94 3.18
CA HIS A 110 15.04 6.30 3.63
C HIS A 110 15.33 7.79 3.51
N SER A 111 14.61 8.50 2.64
CA SER A 111 14.79 9.93 2.38
C SER A 111 13.89 10.81 3.27
N ILE A 112 13.00 10.22 4.07
CA ILE A 112 12.08 10.99 4.90
C ILE A 112 12.85 11.72 6.01
N PRO A 113 12.64 13.04 6.20
CA PRO A 113 13.40 13.81 7.20
C PRO A 113 13.11 13.37 8.64
N ASP A 114 11.89 12.93 8.90
CA ASP A 114 11.42 12.39 10.16
C ASP A 114 10.45 11.22 9.89
N PRO A 115 10.73 10.00 10.35
CA PRO A 115 9.82 8.86 10.21
C PRO A 115 8.45 9.04 10.87
N SER A 116 8.28 10.06 11.72
CA SER A 116 6.97 10.45 12.28
C SER A 116 6.20 11.47 11.43
N SER A 117 6.74 11.86 10.28
CA SER A 117 6.08 12.80 9.36
C SER A 117 4.73 12.26 8.91
N THR A 118 3.74 13.16 8.89
CA THR A 118 2.43 12.84 8.32
C THR A 118 2.53 12.80 6.80
N VAL A 119 2.18 11.67 6.20
CA VAL A 119 2.18 11.50 4.73
C VAL A 119 0.76 11.34 4.16
N PHE A 120 -0.23 11.09 5.02
CA PHE A 120 -1.67 11.06 4.70
C PHE A 120 -2.47 11.92 5.64
N ILE A 121 -3.42 12.66 5.08
CA ILE A 121 -4.44 13.38 5.82
C ILE A 121 -5.81 12.96 5.27
N GLY A 122 -6.61 12.33 6.12
CA GLY A 122 -8.03 12.12 5.85
C GLY A 122 -8.78 13.43 5.99
N MET A 123 -9.47 13.85 4.94
CA MET A 123 -10.33 15.02 5.00
C MET A 123 -11.71 14.59 5.49
N ASN A 124 -12.05 14.98 6.72
CA ASN A 124 -13.44 14.90 7.16
C ASN A 124 -14.27 15.89 6.33
N ARG A 125 -15.26 15.40 5.60
CA ARG A 125 -16.33 16.27 5.09
C ARG A 125 -17.07 16.82 6.31
N ALA A 126 -17.00 18.13 6.49
CA ALA A 126 -17.81 18.87 7.47
C ALA A 126 -19.29 18.86 7.07
#